data_AF-A0A179BHF0-F1
#
_entry.id   AF-A0A179BHF0-F1
#
_cell.length_a   1.000
_cell.length_b   1.000
_cell.length_c   1.000
_cell.angle_alpha   90.00
_cell.angle_beta   90.00
_cell.angle_gamma   90.00
#
_symmetry.space_group_name_H-M   'P 1'
#
loop_
_entity.id
_entity.type
_entity.pdbx_description
1 polymer ?
#
loop_
_entity_poly.entity_id
_entity_poly.type
_entity_poly.pdbx_seq_one_letter_code
_entity_poly.pdbx_strand_id
1 'polypeptide(L)'
;MHVNNVTGPLGLVGYALDALRQAVHGMQASRLMLVQYESLVENPGMVLNEIYKFIGQDAFQHDFDNVHQEAVSYDEKMGAPGLHSVLMVCMAMCKLRWEVFARIKPDQPPFCAKHGCKPT
;
A
#
# COMPACT_ATOMS: atom_id res chain seq x y z
N MET A 1 -21.28 4.82 14.36
CA MET A 1 -21.62 4.57 12.94
C MET A 1 -22.07 3.14 12.78
N HIS A 2 -23.20 2.88 12.12
CA HIS A 2 -23.65 1.52 11.82
C HIS A 2 -22.91 0.98 10.59
N VAL A 3 -22.38 -0.24 10.64
CA VAL A 3 -21.61 -0.86 9.55
C VAL A 3 -22.40 -0.86 8.23
N ASN A 4 -23.69 -1.17 8.29
CA ASN A 4 -24.57 -1.18 7.12
C ASN A 4 -24.67 0.18 6.42
N ASN A 5 -24.49 1.29 7.15
CA ASN A 5 -24.49 2.64 6.55
C ASN A 5 -23.17 2.98 5.86
N VAL A 6 -22.08 2.28 6.19
CA VAL A 6 -20.76 2.47 5.59
C VAL A 6 -20.54 1.53 4.40
N THR A 7 -21.00 0.28 4.52
CA THR A 7 -20.80 -0.77 3.51
C THR A 7 -21.97 -0.93 2.55
N GLY A 8 -23.13 -0.33 2.85
CA GLY A 8 -24.29 -0.34 1.94
C GLY A 8 -24.02 0.40 0.63
N PRO A 9 -24.89 0.25 -0.38
CA PRO A 9 -24.66 0.79 -1.73
C PRO A 9 -24.46 2.31 -1.81
N LEU A 10 -25.11 3.05 -0.89
CA LEU A 10 -24.95 4.50 -0.74
C LEU A 10 -23.95 4.89 0.38
N GLY A 11 -23.35 3.88 1.02
CA GLY A 11 -22.32 4.05 2.01
C GLY A 11 -20.97 4.34 1.37
N LEU A 12 -20.08 4.98 2.12
CA LEU A 12 -18.80 5.48 1.62
C LEU A 12 -17.91 4.38 1.03
N VAL A 13 -17.93 3.18 1.61
CA VAL A 13 -17.17 2.02 1.13
C VAL A 13 -17.92 1.28 0.01
N GLY A 14 -19.22 1.07 0.18
CA GLY A 14 -20.03 0.33 -0.81
C GLY A 14 -20.07 1.04 -2.16
N TYR A 15 -20.28 2.36 -2.15
CA TYR A 15 -20.25 3.18 -3.35
C TYR A 15 -18.91 3.12 -4.07
N ALA A 16 -17.79 3.29 -3.33
CA ALA A 16 -16.45 3.22 -3.91
C ALA A 16 -16.16 1.84 -4.55
N LEU A 17 -16.59 0.76 -3.89
CA LEU A 17 -16.42 -0.59 -4.40
C LEU A 17 -17.25 -0.84 -5.67
N ASP A 18 -18.49 -0.38 -5.72
CA ASP A 18 -19.34 -0.53 -6.91
C ASP A 18 -18.85 0.33 -8.08
N ALA A 19 -18.37 1.55 -7.80
CA ALA A 19 -17.73 2.40 -8.80
C ALA A 19 -16.49 1.72 -9.42
N LEU A 20 -15.64 1.11 -8.58
CA LEU A 20 -14.48 0.35 -9.04
C LEU A 20 -14.89 -0.83 -9.91
N ARG A 21 -15.89 -1.62 -9.49
CA ARG A 21 -16.42 -2.75 -10.27
C ARG A 21 -16.92 -2.31 -11.64
N GLN A 22 -17.65 -1.20 -11.71
CA GLN A 22 -18.12 -0.62 -12.96
C GLN A 22 -16.95 -0.16 -13.85
N ALA A 23 -15.93 0.48 -13.29
CA ALA A 23 -14.76 0.91 -14.06
C ALA A 23 -14.01 -0.27 -14.68
N VAL A 24 -13.86 -1.37 -13.94
CA VAL A 24 -13.19 -2.60 -14.40
C VAL A 24 -13.94 -3.30 -15.55
N HIS A 25 -15.28 -3.26 -15.55
CA HIS A 25 -16.11 -3.93 -16.58
C HIS A 25 -16.68 -2.96 -17.62
N GLY A 26 -16.36 -1.68 -17.51
CA GLY A 26 -16.93 -0.62 -18.33
C GLY A 26 -16.12 -0.35 -19.60
N MET A 27 -16.59 0.62 -20.38
CA MET A 27 -15.94 1.03 -21.64
C MET A 27 -14.52 1.60 -21.45
N GLN A 28 -14.18 2.05 -20.23
CA GLN A 28 -12.87 2.61 -19.90
C GLN A 28 -11.93 1.58 -19.26
N ALA A 29 -12.28 0.29 -19.25
CA ALA A 29 -11.46 -0.76 -18.64
C ALA A 29 -10.03 -0.79 -19.20
N SER A 30 -9.85 -0.50 -20.50
CA SER A 30 -8.52 -0.40 -21.13
C SER A 30 -7.65 0.75 -20.61
N ARG A 31 -8.24 1.70 -19.86
CA ARG A 31 -7.57 2.83 -19.21
C ARG A 31 -7.37 2.61 -17.72
N LEU A 32 -7.69 1.43 -17.22
CA LEU A 32 -7.48 1.05 -15.83
C LEU A 32 -6.40 -0.05 -15.72
N MET A 33 -5.39 0.20 -14.90
CA MET A 33 -4.41 -0.80 -14.49
C MET A 33 -4.55 -1.03 -12.98
N LEU A 34 -4.86 -2.28 -12.58
CA LEU A 34 -4.90 -2.66 -11.18
C LEU A 34 -3.53 -3.20 -10.76
N VAL A 35 -2.97 -2.61 -9.71
CA VAL A 35 -1.67 -2.99 -9.17
C VAL A 35 -1.87 -3.59 -7.78
N GLN A 36 -1.36 -4.80 -7.57
CA GLN A 36 -1.32 -5.40 -6.24
C GLN A 36 -0.25 -4.71 -5.42
N TYR A 37 -0.59 -4.34 -4.19
CA TYR A 37 0.32 -3.68 -3.28
C TYR A 37 1.58 -4.51 -3.04
N GLU A 38 1.40 -5.83 -2.87
CA GLU A 38 2.48 -6.79 -2.66
C GLU A 38 3.46 -6.79 -3.83
N SER A 39 2.97 -6.83 -5.07
CA SER A 39 3.82 -6.78 -6.25
C SER A 39 4.62 -5.48 -6.32
N LEU A 40 3.99 -4.35 -5.97
CA LEU A 40 4.64 -3.04 -5.97
C LEU A 40 5.76 -2.97 -4.92
N VAL A 41 5.55 -3.51 -3.73
CA VAL A 41 6.53 -3.45 -2.65
C VAL A 41 7.62 -4.53 -2.79
N GLU A 42 7.31 -5.70 -3.35
CA GLU A 42 8.29 -6.78 -3.59
C GLU A 42 9.22 -6.48 -4.78
N ASN A 43 8.70 -5.83 -5.83
CA ASN A 43 9.48 -5.51 -7.03
C ASN A 43 9.04 -4.16 -7.66
N PRO A 44 9.36 -3.03 -7.01
CA PRO A 44 8.87 -1.72 -7.42
C PRO A 44 9.38 -1.30 -8.80
N GLY A 45 10.63 -1.63 -9.15
CA GLY A 45 11.19 -1.30 -10.47
C GLY A 45 10.45 -1.95 -11.63
N MET A 46 10.11 -3.24 -11.51
CA MET A 46 9.34 -3.94 -12.53
C MET A 46 7.93 -3.36 -12.65
N VAL A 47 7.23 -3.17 -11.52
CA VAL A 47 5.85 -2.68 -11.51
C VAL A 47 5.75 -1.25 -12.05
N LEU A 48 6.64 -0.34 -11.62
CA LEU A 48 6.65 1.03 -12.13
C LEU A 48 6.95 1.09 -13.63
N ASN A 49 7.84 0.23 -14.15
CA ASN A 49 8.11 0.16 -15.58
C ASN A 49 6.86 -0.25 -16.38
N GLU A 50 6.08 -1.22 -15.87
CA GLU A 50 4.79 -1.57 -16.49
C GLU A 50 3.77 -0.43 -16.41
N ILE A 51 3.74 0.33 -15.30
CA ILE A 51 2.91 1.53 -15.19
C ILE A 51 3.31 2.57 -16.25
N TYR A 52 4.62 2.83 -16.43
CA TYR A 52 5.12 3.74 -17.46
C TYR A 52 4.70 3.33 -18.87
N LYS A 53 4.84 2.04 -19.20
CA LYS A 53 4.34 1.49 -20.47
C LYS A 53 2.84 1.66 -20.64
N PHE A 54 2.08 1.41 -19.57
CA PHE A 54 0.62 1.53 -19.58
C PHE A 54 0.15 2.95 -19.87
N ILE A 55 0.81 3.96 -19.28
CA ILE A 55 0.50 5.37 -19.53
C ILE A 55 1.20 5.96 -20.76
N GLY A 56 2.06 5.18 -21.44
CA GLY A 56 2.81 5.60 -22.62
C GLY A 56 3.86 6.69 -22.34
N GLN A 57 4.50 6.66 -21.17
CA GLN A 57 5.55 7.60 -20.78
C GLN A 57 6.89 6.89 -20.65
N ASP A 58 7.99 7.65 -20.79
CA ASP A 58 9.34 7.12 -20.59
C ASP A 58 9.56 6.77 -19.11
N ALA A 59 10.27 5.66 -18.88
CA ALA A 59 10.59 5.22 -17.53
C ALA A 59 11.58 6.17 -16.86
N PHE A 60 11.20 6.70 -15.70
CA PHE A 60 12.12 7.43 -14.83
C PHE A 60 12.96 6.47 -14.00
N GLN A 61 14.23 6.81 -13.77
CA GLN A 61 15.12 6.04 -12.91
C GLN A 61 14.88 6.39 -11.44
N HIS A 62 14.07 5.57 -10.77
CA HIS A 62 13.74 5.73 -9.35
C HIS A 62 14.83 5.16 -8.44
N ASP A 63 15.06 5.82 -7.31
CA ASP A 63 15.84 5.31 -6.18
C ASP A 63 14.86 4.72 -5.14
N PHE A 64 14.80 3.40 -5.04
CA PHE A 64 13.88 2.68 -4.16
C PHE A 64 14.38 2.54 -2.72
N ASP A 65 15.68 2.77 -2.51
CA ASP A 65 16.31 2.66 -1.20
C ASP A 65 16.19 3.99 -0.43
N ASN A 66 16.00 5.10 -1.14
CA ASN A 66 15.89 6.44 -0.57
C ASN A 66 14.51 7.10 -0.81
N VAL A 67 13.45 6.44 -0.34
CA VAL A 67 12.09 6.99 -0.41
C VAL A 67 11.87 7.98 0.74
N HIS A 68 11.73 9.26 0.41
CA HIS A 68 11.46 10.32 1.38
C HIS A 68 10.13 11.00 1.06
N GLN A 69 9.18 10.93 1.98
CA GLN A 69 7.92 11.67 1.90
C GLN A 69 7.78 12.57 3.13
N GLU A 70 7.76 13.88 2.90
CA GLU A 70 7.41 14.85 3.91
C GLU A 70 6.06 15.49 3.56
N ALA A 71 5.04 15.21 4.36
CA ALA A 71 3.76 15.91 4.32
C ALA A 71 3.54 16.74 5.58
N VAL A 72 4.60 17.35 6.11
CA VAL A 72 4.61 18.07 7.40
C VAL A 72 3.47 19.09 7.48
N SER A 73 3.28 19.90 6.44
CA SER A 73 2.22 20.92 6.41
C SER A 73 0.78 20.35 6.38
N TYR A 74 0.60 19.10 5.95
CA TYR A 74 -0.68 18.40 5.97
C TYR A 74 -0.92 17.77 7.35
N ASP A 75 0.10 17.14 7.91
CA ASP A 75 0.11 16.51 9.23
C ASP A 75 -0.18 17.51 10.35
N GLU A 76 0.44 18.69 10.29
CA GLU A 76 0.21 19.78 11.24
C GLU A 76 -1.24 20.28 11.19
N LYS A 77 -1.80 20.46 9.99
CA LYS A 77 -3.19 20.90 9.82
C LYS A 77 -4.20 19.88 10.34
N MET A 78 -3.86 18.59 10.31
CA MET A 78 -4.69 17.52 10.88
C MET A 78 -4.43 17.27 12.38
N GLY A 79 -3.49 17.99 13.00
CA GLY A 79 -3.10 17.77 14.40
C GLY A 79 -2.42 16.42 14.65
N ALA A 80 -1.86 15.82 13.59
CA ALA A 80 -1.20 14.52 13.64
C ALA A 80 0.24 14.63 13.09
N PRO A 81 1.13 15.36 13.78
CA PRO A 81 2.49 15.59 13.31
C PRO A 81 3.24 14.26 13.12
N GLY A 82 3.82 14.07 11.94
CA GLY A 82 4.60 12.89 11.58
C GLY A 82 3.78 11.69 11.09
N LEU A 83 2.46 11.84 10.94
CA LEU A 83 1.57 10.77 10.49
C LEU A 83 1.93 10.21 9.11
N HIS A 84 2.42 11.06 8.20
CA HIS A 84 2.87 10.65 6.88
C HIS A 84 4.40 10.64 6.77
N SER A 85 5.12 10.45 7.88
CA SER A 85 6.56 10.19 7.85
C SER A 85 6.81 8.75 7.43
N VAL A 86 7.43 8.58 6.25
CA VAL A 86 7.78 7.26 5.70
C VAL A 86 9.25 6.97 6.00
N LEU A 87 9.54 5.75 6.47
CA LEU A 87 10.92 5.31 6.72
C LEU A 87 11.64 5.04 5.39
N MET A 88 12.95 5.27 5.38
CA MET A 88 13.81 5.00 4.24
C MET A 88 13.92 3.48 4.04
N VAL A 89 13.74 3.03 2.78
CA VAL A 89 13.64 1.64 2.30
C VAL A 89 12.22 1.07 2.18
N CYS A 90 11.83 0.76 0.94
CA CYS A 90 10.65 -0.03 0.63
C CYS A 90 10.99 -1.52 0.67
N MET A 91 10.67 -2.19 1.78
CA MET A 91 10.91 -3.62 1.93
C MET A 91 9.59 -4.35 2.14
N ALA A 92 9.37 -5.40 1.36
CA ALA A 92 8.25 -6.30 1.59
C ALA A 92 8.45 -6.98 2.95
N MET A 93 7.59 -6.66 3.92
CA MET A 93 7.55 -7.40 5.16
C MET A 93 7.16 -8.85 4.84
N CYS A 94 8.01 -9.80 5.24
CA CYS A 94 7.76 -11.22 5.12
C CYS A 94 6.32 -11.53 5.53
N LYS A 95 5.55 -12.14 4.60
CA LYS A 95 4.14 -12.49 4.76
C LYS A 95 3.86 -13.02 6.16
N LEU A 96 3.27 -12.17 7.01
CA LEU A 96 2.70 -12.63 8.25
C LEU A 96 1.53 -13.54 7.86
N ARG A 97 1.66 -14.83 8.16
CA ARG A 97 0.56 -15.78 8.06
C ARG A 97 -0.65 -15.19 8.81
N TRP A 98 -1.87 -15.34 8.30
CA TRP A 98 -3.09 -14.71 8.84
C TRP A 98 -3.32 -14.92 10.36
N GLU A 99 -2.67 -15.94 10.93
CA GLU A 99 -2.61 -16.26 12.36
C GLU A 99 -1.96 -15.16 13.24
N VAL A 100 -1.22 -14.18 12.67
CA VAL A 100 -0.52 -13.13 13.44
C VAL A 100 -1.46 -12.07 14.04
N PHE A 101 -2.66 -11.88 13.50
CA PHE A 101 -3.66 -11.01 14.13
C PHE A 101 -4.27 -11.62 15.40
N ALA A 102 -4.08 -12.92 15.64
CA ALA A 102 -4.43 -13.57 16.89
C ALA A 102 -3.27 -13.43 17.88
N ARG A 103 -3.29 -12.34 18.65
CA ARG A 103 -2.54 -12.17 19.91
C ARG A 103 -1.06 -11.83 19.73
N ILE A 104 -0.80 -10.52 19.58
CA ILE A 104 0.49 -9.93 19.96
C ILE A 104 0.67 -10.20 21.47
N LYS A 105 1.49 -11.18 21.83
CA LYS A 105 1.99 -11.32 23.20
C LYS A 105 3.27 -10.47 23.32
N PRO A 106 3.39 -9.62 24.35
CA PRO A 106 4.46 -8.64 24.47
C PRO A 106 5.86 -9.24 24.72
N ASP A 107 5.96 -10.55 24.93
CA ASP A 107 7.18 -11.26 25.34
C ASP A 107 7.81 -12.14 24.25
N GLN A 108 7.26 -12.19 23.04
CA GLN A 108 7.81 -13.02 21.97
C GLN A 108 8.83 -12.24 21.11
N PRO A 109 10.08 -12.69 20.96
CA PRO A 109 11.04 -12.04 20.08
C PRO A 109 10.56 -12.09 18.62
N PRO A 110 10.94 -11.08 17.80
CA PRO A 110 10.52 -11.01 16.40
C PRO A 110 10.91 -12.30 15.67
N PHE A 111 10.00 -12.81 14.84
CA PHE A 111 10.17 -14.06 14.08
C PHE A 111 11.46 -14.09 13.24
N CYS A 112 11.98 -12.91 12.87
CA CYS A 112 13.27 -12.73 12.19
C CYS A 112 14.49 -13.29 12.94
N ALA A 113 14.43 -13.47 14.27
CA ALA A 113 15.56 -13.99 15.05
C ALA A 113 15.89 -15.47 14.78
N LYS A 114 14.96 -16.25 14.21
CA LYS A 114 15.15 -17.70 14.01
C LYS A 114 15.71 -18.09 12.64
N HIS A 115 15.83 -17.14 11.71
CA HIS A 115 16.22 -17.42 10.32
C HIS A 115 17.37 -16.55 9.81
N GLY A 116 18.26 -16.10 10.70
CA GLY A 116 19.53 -15.49 10.29
C GLY A 116 19.40 -14.13 9.61
N CYS A 117 18.27 -13.44 9.76
CA CYS A 117 18.17 -12.04 9.37
C CYS A 117 18.99 -11.23 10.38
N LYS A 118 20.19 -10.77 9.97
CA LYS A 118 21.01 -9.89 10.80
C LYS A 118 20.36 -8.50 10.81
N PRO A 119 20.07 -7.93 11.99
CA PRO A 119 19.74 -6.52 12.08
C PRO A 119 21.00 -5.71 11.78
N THR A 120 20.96 -4.88 10.75
CA THR A 120 21.84 -3.70 10.61
C THR A 120 21.26 -2.56 11.43
#